data_AF-A0A7X7B1F6-F1
#
_entry.id   AF-A0A7X7B1F6-F1
#
_cell.length_a   1.000
_cell.length_b   1.000
_cell.length_c   1.000
_cell.angle_alpha   90.00
_cell.angle_beta   90.00
_cell.angle_gamma   90.00
#
_symmetry.space_group_name_H-M   'P 1'
#
loop_
_entity.id
_entity.type
_entity.pdbx_description
1 polymer ?
#
loop_
_entity_poly.entity_id
_entity_poly.type
_entity_poly.pdbx_seq_one_letter_code
_entity_poly.pdbx_strand_id
1 'polypeptide(L)'
;MKKAALSVVLVLVLMCLVSLPAKAIDDGPLLILNEPKDNFISTTDKIVVSGETEPATRIIVFVNGDSKARISAGSAGIFLTQVPIQSKENIVTVKALSPSGKQRTVSRRVYQLQSGEGMPQLESLIKTIKSFLIFK
;
A
#
# COMPACT_ATOMS: atom_id res chain seq x y z
N MET A 1 2.73 4.02 -59.69
CA MET A 1 3.13 4.75 -58.47
C MET A 1 1.96 5.25 -57.61
N LYS A 2 0.83 5.71 -58.17
CA LYS A 2 -0.31 6.26 -57.38
C LYS A 2 -1.05 5.24 -56.47
N LYS A 3 -1.17 3.97 -56.88
CA LYS A 3 -1.86 2.91 -56.11
C LYS A 3 -1.09 2.45 -54.87
N ALA A 4 0.25 2.45 -54.94
CA ALA A 4 1.11 2.06 -53.81
C ALA A 4 1.05 3.11 -52.69
N ALA A 5 1.07 4.40 -53.04
CA ALA A 5 0.92 5.49 -52.07
C ALA A 5 -0.45 5.43 -51.35
N LEU A 6 -1.53 5.15 -52.09
CA LEU A 6 -2.88 5.00 -51.52
C LEU A 6 -2.97 3.82 -50.55
N SER A 7 -2.34 2.69 -50.89
CA SER A 7 -2.33 1.49 -50.04
C SER A 7 -1.55 1.71 -48.74
N VAL A 8 -0.43 2.44 -48.78
CA VAL A 8 0.36 2.75 -47.59
C VAL A 8 -0.39 3.69 -46.65
N VAL A 9 -1.07 4.69 -47.19
CA VAL A 9 -1.91 5.61 -46.39
C VAL A 9 -3.07 4.86 -45.74
N LEU A 10 -3.73 3.94 -46.45
CA LEU A 10 -4.83 3.15 -45.89
C LEU A 10 -4.37 2.23 -44.75
N VAL A 11 -3.20 1.61 -44.86
CA VAL A 11 -2.60 0.76 -43.82
C VAL A 11 -2.19 1.58 -42.59
N LEU A 12 -1.65 2.79 -42.79
CA LEU A 12 -1.33 3.72 -41.71
C LEU A 12 -2.58 4.19 -40.96
N VAL A 13 -3.65 4.52 -41.68
CA VAL A 13 -4.93 4.90 -41.07
C VAL A 13 -5.54 3.73 -40.30
N LEU A 14 -5.47 2.51 -40.84
CA LEU A 14 -5.93 1.30 -40.15
C LEU A 14 -5.09 1.00 -38.89
N MET A 15 -3.76 1.16 -38.94
CA MET A 15 -2.90 1.04 -37.75
C MET A 15 -3.22 2.09 -36.68
N CYS A 16 -3.54 3.32 -37.07
CA CYS A 16 -3.94 4.39 -36.15
C CYS A 16 -5.30 4.12 -35.48
N LEU A 17 -6.24 3.48 -36.17
CA LEU A 17 -7.55 3.13 -35.60
C LEU A 17 -7.47 2.02 -34.54
N VAL A 18 -6.48 1.14 -34.61
CA VAL A 18 -6.29 0.04 -33.64
C VAL A 18 -5.52 0.50 -32.39
N SER A 19 -4.87 1.66 -32.45
CA SER A 19 -4.01 2.18 -31.38
C SER A 19 -4.69 3.22 -30.48
N LEU A 20 -6.03 3.31 -30.52
CA LEU A 20 -6.79 4.05 -29.50
C LEU A 20 -6.52 3.43 -28.12
N PRO A 21 -5.91 4.15 -27.16
CA PRO A 21 -5.83 3.64 -25.80
C PRO A 21 -7.25 3.48 -25.26
N ALA A 22 -7.69 2.24 -25.05
CA ALA A 22 -8.93 1.95 -24.38
C ALA A 22 -8.88 2.58 -22.98
N LYS A 23 -9.63 3.65 -22.78
CA LYS A 23 -9.79 4.28 -21.46
C LYS A 23 -10.51 3.25 -20.58
N ALA A 24 -9.79 2.67 -19.61
CA ALA A 24 -10.37 1.72 -18.68
C ALA A 24 -11.56 2.37 -17.97
N ILE A 25 -12.71 1.70 -18.01
CA ILE A 25 -13.87 2.04 -17.19
C ILE A 25 -13.47 1.81 -15.73
N ASP A 26 -13.46 2.89 -14.95
CA ASP A 26 -13.05 2.90 -13.54
C ASP A 26 -14.18 2.29 -12.69
N ASP A 27 -14.05 1.00 -12.39
CA ASP A 27 -15.02 0.16 -11.66
C ASP A 27 -14.74 0.14 -10.14
N GLY A 28 -14.39 1.30 -9.57
CA GLY A 28 -14.08 1.44 -8.15
C GLY A 28 -12.71 0.86 -7.72
N PRO A 29 -12.33 1.03 -6.44
CA PRO A 29 -11.03 0.61 -5.96
C PRO A 29 -10.97 -0.91 -5.81
N LEU A 30 -10.15 -1.58 -6.65
CA LEU A 30 -9.85 -3.01 -6.55
C LEU A 30 -9.43 -3.47 -5.15
N LEU A 31 -8.85 -2.57 -4.36
CA LEU A 31 -8.36 -2.85 -3.01
C LEU A 31 -8.71 -1.68 -2.09
N ILE A 32 -9.47 -1.96 -1.05
CA ILE A 32 -9.69 -1.07 0.10
C ILE A 32 -8.90 -1.65 1.26
N LEU A 33 -7.87 -0.94 1.70
CA LEU A 33 -7.10 -1.32 2.88
C LEU A 33 -7.74 -0.68 4.12
N ASN A 34 -8.26 -1.46 5.06
CA ASN A 34 -8.89 -0.94 6.26
C ASN A 34 -7.86 -0.67 7.36
N GLU A 35 -7.04 -1.67 7.68
CA GLU A 35 -5.91 -1.57 8.62
C GLU A 35 -4.59 -2.08 8.03
N PRO A 36 -3.43 -1.59 8.49
CA PRO A 36 -3.25 -0.47 9.44
C PRO A 36 -3.62 0.86 8.78
N LYS A 37 -4.07 1.93 9.45
CA LYS A 37 -4.15 3.28 8.80
C LYS A 37 -2.74 3.83 8.47
N ASP A 38 -2.67 4.86 7.62
CA ASP A 38 -1.37 5.50 7.36
C ASP A 38 -0.88 6.23 8.62
N ASN A 39 0.43 6.13 8.88
CA ASN A 39 1.10 6.58 10.10
C ASN A 39 0.59 5.91 11.40
N PHE A 40 0.09 4.67 11.30
CA PHE A 40 -0.33 3.88 12.46
C PHE A 40 0.84 3.62 13.42
N ILE A 41 0.58 3.68 14.73
CA ILE A 41 1.58 3.42 15.77
C ILE A 41 1.19 2.12 16.48
N SER A 42 2.07 1.12 16.44
CA SER A 42 1.93 -0.15 17.15
C SER A 42 2.81 -0.19 18.40
N THR A 43 2.28 -0.70 19.50
CA THR A 43 3.05 -1.02 20.72
C THR A 43 3.57 -2.46 20.73
N THR A 44 3.30 -3.23 19.69
CA THR A 44 3.70 -4.64 19.57
C THR A 44 4.53 -4.86 18.29
N ASP A 45 5.18 -6.01 18.19
CA ASP A 45 6.00 -6.44 17.05
C ASP A 45 5.18 -7.03 15.89
N LYS A 46 3.86 -6.99 15.97
CA LYS A 46 2.95 -7.45 14.91
C LYS A 46 1.85 -6.44 14.68
N ILE A 47 1.36 -6.40 13.45
CA ILE A 47 0.21 -5.58 13.09
C ILE A 47 -0.82 -6.39 12.34
N VAL A 48 -2.07 -5.96 12.47
CA VAL A 48 -3.18 -6.47 11.67
C VAL A 48 -3.19 -5.75 10.32
N VAL A 49 -3.32 -6.54 9.26
CA VAL A 49 -3.52 -6.07 7.89
C VAL A 49 -4.87 -6.62 7.42
N SER A 50 -5.82 -5.72 7.18
CA SER A 50 -7.20 -6.08 6.86
C SER A 50 -7.78 -5.16 5.80
N GLY A 51 -8.76 -5.66 5.06
CA GLY A 51 -9.40 -4.89 4.01
C GLY A 51 -10.39 -5.69 3.18
N GLU A 52 -10.82 -5.07 2.11
CA GLU A 52 -11.86 -5.54 1.19
C GLU A 52 -11.37 -5.46 -0.25
N THR A 53 -11.79 -6.42 -1.07
CA THR A 53 -11.45 -6.57 -2.48
C THR A 53 -12.43 -7.54 -3.17
N GLU A 54 -12.21 -7.89 -4.43
CA GLU A 54 -12.98 -8.94 -5.11
C GLU A 54 -12.73 -10.32 -4.46
N PRO A 55 -13.74 -11.20 -4.37
CA PRO A 55 -13.56 -12.57 -3.90
C PRO A 55 -12.45 -13.33 -4.63
N ALA A 56 -11.75 -14.22 -3.92
CA ALA A 56 -10.63 -15.01 -4.43
C ALA A 56 -9.41 -14.20 -4.93
N THR A 57 -9.38 -12.87 -4.72
CA THR A 57 -8.21 -12.03 -5.00
C THR A 57 -7.00 -12.52 -4.21
N ARG A 58 -5.85 -12.61 -4.89
CA ARG A 58 -4.58 -12.95 -4.24
C ARG A 58 -3.99 -11.69 -3.61
N ILE A 59 -3.73 -11.75 -2.30
CA ILE A 59 -3.16 -10.66 -1.52
C ILE A 59 -1.74 -11.04 -1.10
N ILE A 60 -0.80 -10.14 -1.35
CA ILE A 60 0.58 -10.26 -0.89
C ILE A 60 0.90 -9.05 -0.02
N VAL A 61 1.30 -9.31 1.22
CA VAL A 61 1.70 -8.27 2.18
C VAL A 61 3.22 -8.26 2.28
N PHE A 62 3.78 -7.09 2.07
CA PHE A 62 5.20 -6.80 2.23
C PHE A 62 5.42 -5.87 3.41
N VAL A 63 6.49 -6.09 4.16
CA VAL A 63 6.97 -5.18 5.20
C VAL A 63 8.41 -4.86 4.86
N ASN A 64 8.72 -3.57 4.65
CA ASN A 64 10.05 -3.09 4.26
C ASN A 64 10.62 -3.78 3.00
N GLY A 65 9.74 -4.13 2.05
CA GLY A 65 10.11 -4.80 0.81
C GLY A 65 10.10 -6.33 0.86
N ASP A 66 10.09 -6.93 2.06
CA ASP A 66 10.05 -8.38 2.22
C ASP A 66 8.61 -8.90 2.24
N SER A 67 8.32 -9.97 1.49
CA SER A 67 7.02 -10.63 1.56
C SER A 67 6.86 -11.37 2.88
N LYS A 68 5.90 -10.94 3.70
CA LYS A 68 5.61 -11.52 5.03
C LYS A 68 4.35 -12.40 5.03
N ALA A 69 3.40 -12.15 4.14
CA ALA A 69 2.20 -12.98 4.01
C ALA A 69 1.70 -13.08 2.57
N ARG A 70 1.10 -14.22 2.24
CA ARG A 70 0.35 -14.48 1.00
C ARG A 70 -0.96 -15.17 1.36
N ILE A 71 -2.08 -14.52 1.08
CA ILE A 71 -3.43 -15.01 1.40
C ILE A 71 -4.36 -14.78 0.22
N SER A 72 -5.55 -15.37 0.26
CA SER A 72 -6.63 -15.05 -0.67
C SER A 72 -7.79 -14.42 0.09
N ALA A 73 -8.45 -13.44 -0.53
CA ALA A 73 -9.68 -12.89 0.03
C ALA A 73 -10.78 -13.96 0.05
N GLY A 74 -11.58 -13.98 1.11
CA GLY A 74 -12.69 -14.90 1.25
C GLY A 74 -13.82 -14.65 0.24
N SER A 75 -14.85 -15.49 0.27
CA SER A 75 -16.02 -15.37 -0.63
C SER A 75 -16.78 -14.04 -0.50
N ALA A 76 -16.68 -13.37 0.65
CA ALA A 76 -17.23 -12.04 0.88
C ALA A 76 -16.29 -10.89 0.46
N GLY A 77 -15.13 -11.18 -0.13
CA GLY A 77 -14.14 -10.16 -0.52
C GLY A 77 -13.28 -9.63 0.64
N ILE A 78 -13.44 -10.17 1.85
CA ILE A 78 -12.71 -9.73 3.04
C ILE A 78 -11.40 -10.50 3.17
N PHE A 79 -10.33 -9.80 3.58
CA PHE A 79 -9.08 -10.43 4.03
C PHE A 79 -8.63 -9.88 5.38
N LEU A 80 -7.95 -10.73 6.14
CA LEU A 80 -7.38 -10.43 7.45
C LEU A 80 -6.13 -11.27 7.65
N THR A 81 -5.03 -10.64 8.05
CA THR A 81 -3.80 -11.34 8.44
C THR A 81 -3.01 -10.51 9.45
N GLN A 82 -2.02 -11.14 10.08
CA GLN A 82 -1.04 -10.46 10.92
C GLN A 82 0.34 -10.62 10.32
N VAL A 83 1.12 -9.54 10.30
CA VAL A 83 2.51 -9.55 9.84
C VAL A 83 3.44 -8.94 10.89
N PRO A 84 4.67 -9.46 11.03
CA PRO A 84 5.65 -8.89 11.94
C PRO A 84 6.18 -7.55 11.41
N ILE A 85 6.44 -6.62 12.33
CA ILE A 85 7.18 -5.38 12.13
C ILE A 85 8.37 -5.38 13.09
N GLN A 86 9.53 -4.89 12.64
CA GLN A 86 10.79 -5.04 13.40
C GLN A 86 11.56 -3.73 13.55
N SER A 87 11.15 -2.69 12.83
CA SER A 87 11.84 -1.41 12.82
C SER A 87 10.98 -0.35 13.50
N LYS A 88 11.60 0.72 13.98
CA LYS A 88 10.89 1.89 14.51
C LYS A 88 9.94 2.49 13.47
N GLU A 89 10.33 2.50 12.21
CA GLU A 89 9.50 2.86 11.06
C GLU A 89 9.47 1.68 10.09
N ASN A 90 8.28 1.35 9.60
CA ASN A 90 8.05 0.27 8.64
C ASN A 90 7.14 0.76 7.51
N ILE A 91 7.43 0.33 6.29
CA ILE A 91 6.57 0.53 5.12
C ILE A 91 5.83 -0.78 4.87
N VAL A 92 4.53 -0.78 5.08
CA VAL A 92 3.64 -1.90 4.83
C VAL A 92 3.02 -1.71 3.46
N THR A 93 3.26 -2.64 2.55
CA THR A 93 2.74 -2.60 1.18
C THR A 93 1.85 -3.80 0.94
N VAL A 94 0.60 -3.56 0.54
CA VAL A 94 -0.38 -4.60 0.22
C VAL A 94 -0.64 -4.58 -1.28
N LYS A 95 -0.34 -5.68 -1.93
CA LYS A 95 -0.60 -5.91 -3.36
C LYS A 95 -1.77 -6.87 -3.53
N ALA A 96 -2.78 -6.44 -4.27
CA ALA A 96 -3.91 -7.25 -4.69
C ALA A 96 -3.80 -7.60 -6.17
N LEU A 97 -4.06 -8.86 -6.50
CA LEU A 97 -4.18 -9.38 -7.86
C LEU A 97 -5.50 -10.13 -8.00
N SER A 98 -6.44 -9.53 -8.72
CA SER A 98 -7.78 -10.10 -8.93
C SER A 98 -7.73 -11.36 -9.80
N PRO A 99 -8.79 -12.19 -9.78
CA PRO A 99 -8.94 -13.30 -10.71
C PRO A 99 -8.98 -12.86 -12.19
N SER A 100 -9.49 -11.66 -12.46
CA SER A 100 -9.53 -11.03 -13.79
C SER A 100 -8.18 -10.47 -14.26
N GLY A 101 -7.14 -10.54 -13.42
CA GLY A 101 -5.79 -10.09 -13.75
C GLY A 101 -5.50 -8.61 -13.43
N LYS A 102 -6.48 -7.85 -12.91
CA LYS A 102 -6.28 -6.47 -12.45
C LYS A 102 -5.38 -6.46 -11.21
N GLN A 103 -4.58 -5.41 -11.06
CA GLN A 103 -3.68 -5.25 -9.91
C GLN A 103 -3.82 -3.88 -9.27
N ARG A 104 -3.67 -3.84 -7.94
CA ARG A 104 -3.64 -2.60 -7.15
C ARG A 104 -2.68 -2.79 -5.98
N THR A 105 -1.96 -1.73 -5.67
CA THR A 105 -1.01 -1.70 -4.56
C THR A 105 -1.32 -0.49 -3.68
N VAL A 106 -1.32 -0.69 -2.37
CA VAL A 106 -1.45 0.36 -1.36
C VAL A 106 -0.31 0.23 -0.37
N SER A 107 0.33 1.34 -0.04
CA SER A 107 1.42 1.40 0.95
C SER A 107 1.05 2.32 2.09
N ARG A 108 1.46 1.97 3.31
CA ARG A 108 1.24 2.73 4.54
C ARG A 108 2.48 2.72 5.40
N ARG A 109 2.77 3.86 6.03
CA ARG A 109 3.80 3.96 7.06
C ARG A 109 3.24 3.50 8.41
N VAL A 110 4.01 2.69 9.10
CA VAL A 110 3.68 2.14 10.43
C VAL A 110 4.89 2.28 11.35
N TYR A 111 4.66 2.83 12.54
CA TYR A 111 5.69 3.03 13.54
C TYR A 111 5.58 1.99 14.65
N GLN A 112 6.70 1.43 15.06
CA GLN A 112 6.78 0.58 16.25
C GLN A 112 7.27 1.42 17.43
N LEU A 113 6.45 1.52 18.48
CA LEU A 113 6.85 2.12 19.73
C LEU A 113 7.71 1.10 20.50
N GLN A 114 9.02 1.32 20.53
CA GLN A 114 9.92 0.48 21.32
C GLN A 114 9.86 0.92 22.80
N SER A 115 9.30 0.08 23.66
CA SER A 115 9.40 0.23 25.12
C SER A 115 10.87 0.13 25.53
N GLY A 116 11.56 1.28 25.57
CA GLY A 116 12.98 1.38 25.86
C GLY A 116 13.60 2.69 25.39
N GLU A 117 13.05 3.32 24.35
CA GLU A 117 13.38 4.68 23.97
C GLU A 117 12.47 5.66 24.71
N GLY A 118 12.60 5.74 26.03
CA GLY A 118 12.03 6.86 26.79
C GLY A 118 12.55 8.15 26.16
N MET A 119 11.66 8.95 25.57
CA MET A 119 12.01 10.12 24.76
C MET A 119 13.07 10.96 25.49
N PRO A 120 14.35 10.93 25.07
CA PRO A 120 15.41 11.67 25.77
C PRO A 120 15.11 13.16 25.81
N GLN A 121 14.36 13.63 24.82
CA GLN A 121 13.88 15.01 24.70
C GLN A 121 12.84 15.37 25.76
N LEU A 122 11.93 14.47 26.14
CA LEU A 122 10.95 14.77 27.21
C LEU A 122 11.64 14.83 28.57
N GLU A 123 12.57 13.92 28.85
CA GLU A 123 13.37 13.98 30.08
C GLU A 123 14.22 15.26 30.14
N SER A 124 14.83 15.65 29.01
CA SER A 124 15.55 16.91 28.88
C SER A 124 14.64 18.13 29.07
N LEU A 125 13.43 18.12 28.49
CA LEU A 125 12.44 19.19 28.63
C LEU A 125 11.92 19.29 30.06
N ILE A 126 11.59 18.17 30.70
CA ILE A 126 11.16 18.11 32.11
C ILE A 126 12.28 18.62 33.01
N LYS A 127 13.53 18.20 32.78
CA LYS A 127 14.70 18.69 33.53
C LYS A 127 14.90 20.20 33.33
N THR A 128 14.75 20.69 32.10
CA THR A 128 14.86 22.10 31.76
C THR A 128 13.79 22.90 32.50
N ILE A 129 12.52 22.49 32.40
CA ILE A 129 11.40 23.14 33.08
C ILE A 129 11.59 23.12 34.61
N LYS A 130 12.00 21.98 35.18
CA LYS A 130 12.31 21.89 36.63
C LYS A 130 13.43 22.84 37.03
N SER A 131 14.50 22.93 36.24
CA SER A 131 15.58 23.90 36.48
C SER A 131 15.06 25.34 36.45
N PHE A 132 14.16 25.71 35.53
CA PHE A 132 13.56 27.03 35.51
C PHE A 132 12.63 27.31 36.70
N LEU A 133 11.91 26.29 37.19
CA LEU A 133 10.95 26.43 38.28
C LEU A 133 11.60 26.43 39.68
N ILE A 134 12.77 25.81 39.83
CA ILE A 134 13.49 25.71 41.13
C ILE A 134 14.35 26.97 41.39
N PHE A 135 14.59 27.82 40.38
CA PHE A 135 15.35 29.07 40.52
C PHE A 135 14.49 30.30 40.86
N LYS A 136 13.41 30.14 41.64
CA LYS A 136 12.63 31.26 42.22
C LYS A 136 12.52 31.16 43.72
#